data_AF-A0AAJ0CDT0-F1
#
_entry.id   AF-A0AAJ0CDT0-F1
#
_cell.length_a   1.000
_cell.length_b   1.000
_cell.length_c   1.000
_cell.angle_alpha   90.00
_cell.angle_beta   90.00
_cell.angle_gamma   90.00
#
_symmetry.space_group_name_H-M   'P 1'
#
loop_
_entity.id
_entity.type
_entity.pdbx_description
1 polymer ?
#
loop_
_entity_poly.entity_id
_entity_poly.type
_entity_poly.pdbx_seq_one_letter_code
_entity_poly.pdbx_strand_id
1 'polypeptide(L)'
;MPSAIEKFCSESCEKGIDDKDLKGDLCKSFKEYINSLGKCAQDPLGLIEQQCRDSCGGCTSDGDCGKDQTCQDHTCKPRAECQHNRECNGQVCKNEKCEACTANTDCGGDDLECVKGLCVPTTNPPPECTKNSDCKPDQICKDEKCGPCSADSDCGIGQFCSNGECMPKPPTCGQPGFEWAQWRGPPTWRTVRSPPFTEFDPTSFQSLKPENGGLTNLLLINNPKNLYGQPIDTNLASVIHQGFLLAPETGNYTFVFGQADDIALVWLGENAYTGWTRANADIERTYIPPPGDETHTTRHLEQGAYYPVRVAWGDKGGSVAMSVKIIAPNGTELTGTDGGYFRTEACDGSFGKFPPYGPT
;
A
#
# COMPACT_ATOMS: atom_id res chain seq x y z
N MET A 1 -25.43 -33.68 12.67
CA MET A 1 -24.57 -33.24 11.55
C MET A 1 -23.22 -33.92 11.74
N PRO A 2 -22.49 -34.30 10.67
CA PRO A 2 -21.20 -34.95 10.84
C PRO A 2 -20.25 -34.02 11.60
N SER A 3 -19.42 -34.56 12.50
CA SER A 3 -18.40 -33.73 13.17
C SER A 3 -17.43 -33.15 12.13
N ALA A 4 -16.74 -32.06 12.46
CA ALA A 4 -15.73 -31.47 11.57
C ALA A 4 -14.66 -32.51 11.15
N ILE A 5 -14.36 -33.45 12.04
CA ILE A 5 -13.45 -34.56 11.81
C ILE A 5 -14.06 -35.63 10.87
N GLU A 6 -15.36 -35.94 10.99
CA GLU A 6 -16.04 -36.83 10.03
C GLU A 6 -16.10 -36.21 8.62
N LYS A 7 -16.27 -34.89 8.54
CA LYS A 7 -16.24 -34.16 7.26
C LYS A 7 -14.84 -34.16 6.64
N PHE A 8 -13.80 -33.94 7.44
CA PHE A 8 -12.41 -34.06 7.01
C PHE A 8 -12.06 -35.49 6.57
N CYS A 9 -12.53 -36.51 7.30
CA CYS A 9 -12.36 -37.91 6.92
C CYS A 9 -12.98 -38.21 5.54
N SER A 10 -14.17 -37.67 5.25
CA SER A 10 -14.84 -37.87 3.96
C SER A 10 -14.19 -37.06 2.84
N GLU A 11 -13.75 -35.82 3.10
CA GLU A 11 -13.15 -34.96 2.07
C GLU A 11 -11.70 -35.35 1.72
N SER A 12 -10.89 -35.76 2.68
CA SER A 12 -9.48 -36.08 2.44
C SER A 12 -9.24 -37.57 2.15
N CYS A 13 -9.86 -38.49 2.89
CA CYS A 13 -9.61 -39.92 2.72
C CYS A 13 -10.46 -40.53 1.59
N GLU A 14 -11.75 -40.18 1.51
CA GLU A 14 -12.66 -40.78 0.53
C GLU A 14 -12.61 -40.11 -0.86
N LYS A 15 -12.15 -38.87 -0.98
CA LYS A 15 -12.01 -38.18 -2.28
C LYS A 15 -10.57 -38.00 -2.77
N GLY A 16 -9.58 -38.11 -1.89
CA GLY A 16 -8.17 -37.87 -2.23
C GLY A 16 -7.36 -39.11 -2.61
N ILE A 17 -7.90 -40.32 -2.40
CA ILE A 17 -7.22 -41.59 -2.70
C ILE A 17 -7.98 -42.31 -3.82
N ASP A 18 -7.34 -42.41 -4.99
CA ASP A 18 -7.89 -43.06 -6.18
C ASP A 18 -7.66 -44.57 -6.22
N ASP A 19 -6.65 -45.07 -5.49
CA ASP A 19 -6.39 -46.50 -5.36
C ASP A 19 -7.40 -47.16 -4.42
N LYS A 20 -8.12 -48.17 -4.93
CA LYS A 20 -9.27 -48.77 -4.26
C LYS A 20 -8.89 -49.62 -3.04
N ASP A 21 -7.75 -50.30 -3.09
CA ASP A 21 -7.29 -51.18 -2.02
C ASP A 21 -6.64 -50.35 -0.92
N LEU A 22 -5.84 -49.34 -1.30
CA LEU A 22 -5.24 -48.39 -0.35
C LEU A 22 -6.30 -47.58 0.41
N LYS A 23 -7.35 -47.16 -0.30
CA LYS A 23 -8.51 -46.46 0.28
C LYS A 23 -9.28 -47.33 1.26
N GLY A 24 -9.40 -48.63 0.99
CA GLY A 24 -10.06 -49.59 1.88
C GLY A 24 -9.36 -49.71 3.21
N ASP A 25 -8.04 -49.89 3.21
CA ASP A 25 -7.26 -50.16 4.42
C ASP A 25 -6.99 -48.90 5.26
N LEU A 26 -6.61 -47.78 4.62
CA LEU A 26 -6.33 -46.53 5.34
C LEU A 26 -7.60 -45.91 5.93
N CYS A 27 -8.67 -45.79 5.14
CA CYS A 27 -9.86 -45.09 5.61
C CYS A 27 -10.64 -45.90 6.65
N LYS A 28 -10.51 -47.25 6.65
CA LYS A 28 -11.06 -48.09 7.71
C LYS A 28 -10.32 -47.89 9.04
N SER A 29 -8.99 -47.97 9.02
CA SER A 29 -8.16 -47.79 10.22
C SER A 29 -8.33 -46.40 10.83
N PHE A 30 -8.43 -45.37 9.99
CA PHE A 30 -8.65 -44.01 10.44
C PHE A 30 -10.04 -43.82 11.08
N LYS A 31 -11.11 -44.39 10.50
CA LYS A 31 -12.45 -44.36 11.11
C LYS A 31 -12.50 -45.09 12.45
N GLU A 32 -11.82 -46.23 12.58
CA GLU A 32 -11.72 -46.95 13.87
C GLU A 32 -11.00 -46.11 14.93
N TYR A 33 -9.93 -45.39 14.55
CA TYR A 33 -9.25 -44.43 15.43
C TYR A 33 -10.17 -43.28 15.86
N ILE A 34 -10.88 -42.64 14.93
CA ILE A 34 -11.84 -41.57 15.27
C ILE A 34 -12.95 -42.08 16.19
N ASN A 35 -13.47 -43.28 15.95
CA ASN A 35 -14.48 -43.89 16.82
C ASN A 35 -13.94 -44.19 18.23
N SER A 36 -12.64 -44.54 18.35
CA SER A 36 -11.99 -44.75 19.65
C SER A 36 -11.90 -43.47 20.50
N LEU A 37 -11.94 -42.29 19.87
CA LEU A 37 -11.92 -40.99 20.56
C LEU A 37 -13.29 -40.61 21.15
N GLY A 38 -14.38 -41.31 20.80
CA GLY A 38 -15.70 -41.10 21.39
C GLY A 38 -16.19 -39.64 21.29
N LYS A 39 -16.64 -39.07 22.42
CA LYS A 39 -17.10 -37.66 22.49
C LYS A 39 -16.01 -36.63 22.19
N CYS A 40 -14.73 -36.97 22.37
CA CYS A 40 -13.61 -36.07 22.09
C CYS A 40 -13.46 -35.75 20.60
N ALA A 41 -13.98 -36.60 19.70
CA ALA A 41 -13.97 -36.36 18.26
C ALA A 41 -15.01 -35.31 17.78
N GLN A 42 -15.91 -34.88 18.66
CA GLN A 42 -17.00 -33.97 18.30
C GLN A 42 -16.63 -32.50 18.51
N ASP A 43 -15.89 -32.18 19.58
CA ASP A 43 -15.43 -30.82 19.90
C ASP A 43 -14.19 -30.85 20.82
N PRO A 44 -12.99 -31.08 20.26
CA PRO A 44 -11.75 -31.17 21.05
C PRO A 44 -11.43 -29.86 21.78
N LEU A 45 -11.68 -28.72 21.14
CA LEU A 45 -11.41 -27.39 21.69
C LEU A 45 -12.37 -27.06 22.83
N GLY A 46 -13.67 -27.26 22.65
CA GLY A 46 -14.65 -27.00 23.72
C GLY A 46 -14.47 -27.89 24.95
N LEU A 47 -14.04 -29.15 24.78
CA LEU A 47 -13.71 -30.06 25.88
C LEU A 47 -12.44 -29.65 26.62
N ILE A 48 -11.39 -29.22 25.90
CA ILE A 48 -10.16 -28.68 26.50
C ILE A 48 -10.47 -27.39 27.26
N GLU A 49 -11.26 -26.49 26.68
CA GLU A 49 -11.70 -25.26 27.33
C GLU A 49 -12.56 -25.53 28.57
N GLN A 50 -13.46 -26.52 28.52
CA GLN A 50 -14.29 -26.90 29.66
C GLN A 50 -13.43 -27.52 30.78
N GLN A 51 -12.50 -28.41 30.46
CA GLN A 51 -11.59 -28.99 31.46
C GLN A 51 -10.65 -27.94 32.07
N CYS A 52 -10.21 -26.95 31.29
CA CYS A 52 -9.48 -25.80 31.79
C CYS A 52 -10.35 -24.92 32.71
N ARG A 53 -11.61 -24.63 32.33
CA ARG A 53 -12.57 -23.87 33.16
C ARG A 53 -12.84 -24.57 34.49
N ASP A 54 -13.05 -25.89 34.47
CA ASP A 54 -13.40 -26.68 35.64
C ASP A 54 -12.19 -26.94 36.57
N SER A 55 -10.96 -26.86 36.04
CA SER A 55 -9.72 -27.14 36.80
C SER A 55 -9.00 -25.90 37.32
N CYS A 56 -9.17 -24.72 36.69
CA CYS A 56 -8.35 -23.53 36.99
C CYS A 56 -8.97 -22.50 37.93
N GLY A 57 -10.23 -22.66 38.37
CA GLY A 57 -10.82 -21.86 39.46
C GLY A 57 -10.55 -20.35 39.38
N GLY A 58 -11.09 -19.67 38.35
CA GLY A 58 -11.01 -18.22 38.23
C GLY A 58 -10.49 -17.71 36.88
N CYS A 59 -10.29 -16.40 36.77
CA CYS A 59 -9.69 -15.77 35.58
C CYS A 59 -8.16 -15.89 35.62
N THR A 60 -7.52 -15.85 34.45
CA THR A 60 -6.05 -15.82 34.30
C THR A 60 -5.57 -14.56 33.58
N SER A 61 -6.47 -13.88 32.87
CA SER A 61 -6.23 -12.62 32.18
C SER A 61 -7.50 -11.77 32.12
N ASP A 62 -7.37 -10.47 31.83
CA ASP A 62 -8.50 -9.56 31.67
C ASP A 62 -9.48 -10.01 30.57
N GLY A 63 -9.00 -10.74 29.57
CA GLY A 63 -9.83 -11.29 28.48
C GLY A 63 -10.81 -12.37 28.94
N ASP A 64 -10.60 -12.94 30.13
CA ASP A 64 -11.49 -13.93 30.74
C ASP A 64 -12.67 -13.27 31.48
N CYS A 65 -12.69 -11.93 31.56
CA CYS A 65 -13.66 -11.15 32.33
C CYS A 65 -14.63 -10.34 31.43
N GLY A 66 -15.75 -9.89 32.00
CA GLY A 66 -16.73 -9.05 31.28
C GLY A 66 -16.15 -7.70 30.84
N LYS A 67 -16.84 -7.03 29.92
CA LYS A 67 -16.39 -5.79 29.23
C LYS A 67 -15.93 -4.64 30.15
N ASP A 68 -16.30 -4.67 31.44
CA ASP A 68 -15.96 -3.67 32.45
C ASP A 68 -15.28 -4.28 33.70
N GLN A 69 -14.58 -5.40 33.52
CA GLN A 69 -13.90 -6.12 34.60
C GLN A 69 -12.45 -6.46 34.23
N THR A 70 -11.58 -6.53 35.23
CA THR A 70 -10.19 -6.99 35.10
C THR A 70 -9.96 -8.19 36.00
N CYS A 71 -9.00 -9.03 35.62
CA CYS A 71 -8.64 -10.19 36.39
C CYS A 71 -7.68 -9.82 37.51
N GLN A 72 -8.15 -9.88 38.75
CA GLN A 72 -7.34 -9.64 39.94
C GLN A 72 -7.51 -10.78 40.93
N ASP A 73 -6.40 -11.39 41.35
CA ASP A 73 -6.39 -12.53 42.29
C ASP A 73 -7.30 -13.67 41.84
N HIS A 74 -7.23 -14.02 40.55
CA HIS A 74 -8.08 -15.02 39.90
C HIS A 74 -9.59 -14.74 39.97
N THR A 75 -9.98 -13.49 40.29
CA THR A 75 -11.37 -13.05 40.35
C THR A 75 -11.59 -11.87 39.43
N CYS A 76 -12.66 -11.91 38.63
CA CYS A 76 -13.07 -10.76 37.82
C CYS A 76 -13.63 -9.66 38.73
N LYS A 77 -12.89 -8.56 38.89
CA LYS A 77 -13.30 -7.38 39.66
C LYS A 77 -13.65 -6.22 38.71
N PRO A 78 -14.52 -5.27 39.10
CA PRO A 78 -14.81 -4.09 38.29
C PRO A 78 -13.52 -3.33 37.94
N ARG A 79 -13.41 -2.85 36.71
CA ARG A 79 -12.26 -2.09 36.24
C ARG A 79 -12.21 -0.73 36.96
N ALA A 80 -11.07 -0.42 37.57
CA ALA A 80 -10.74 0.92 38.06
C ALA A 80 -10.84 1.93 36.91
N GLU A 81 -11.40 3.13 37.16
CA GLU A 81 -11.54 4.18 36.14
C GLU A 81 -10.16 4.71 35.71
N CYS A 82 -9.17 4.68 36.62
CA CYS A 82 -7.79 5.08 36.36
C CYS A 82 -6.80 4.42 37.32
N GLN A 83 -5.53 4.32 36.91
CA GLN A 83 -4.39 4.06 37.80
C GLN A 83 -3.42 5.25 37.88
N HIS A 84 -3.38 6.08 36.84
CA HIS A 84 -2.53 7.28 36.77
C HIS A 84 -3.29 8.48 36.19
N ASN A 85 -2.86 9.71 36.49
CA ASN A 85 -3.48 10.96 36.01
C ASN A 85 -3.63 11.02 34.48
N ARG A 86 -2.71 10.39 33.73
CA ARG A 86 -2.75 10.34 32.26
C ARG A 86 -4.01 9.68 31.68
N GLU A 87 -4.69 8.86 32.49
CA GLU A 87 -5.92 8.15 32.10
C GLU A 87 -7.17 9.02 32.32
N CYS A 88 -7.04 10.16 33.01
CA CYS A 88 -8.15 10.97 33.48
C CYS A 88 -8.45 12.22 32.63
N ASN A 89 -8.02 12.28 31.36
CA ASN A 89 -8.32 13.39 30.45
C ASN A 89 -8.10 14.79 31.07
N GLY A 90 -6.97 14.97 31.76
CA GLY A 90 -6.60 16.21 32.45
C GLY A 90 -7.07 16.31 33.90
N GLN A 91 -7.86 15.36 34.43
CA GLN A 91 -8.15 15.23 35.86
C GLN A 91 -7.08 14.40 36.58
N VAL A 92 -7.19 14.27 37.91
CA VAL A 92 -6.25 13.49 38.72
C VAL A 92 -6.85 12.15 39.10
N CYS A 93 -6.03 11.10 39.06
CA CYS A 93 -6.44 9.77 39.47
C CYS A 93 -6.33 9.64 40.98
N LYS A 94 -7.48 9.53 41.66
CA LYS A 94 -7.54 9.41 43.11
C LYS A 94 -8.50 8.30 43.49
N ASN A 95 -8.03 7.36 44.30
CA ASN A 95 -8.81 6.18 44.71
C ASN A 95 -9.48 5.47 43.52
N GLU A 96 -8.72 5.26 42.45
CA GLU A 96 -9.18 4.56 41.23
C GLU A 96 -10.31 5.29 40.46
N LYS A 97 -10.52 6.59 40.75
CA LYS A 97 -11.49 7.46 40.08
C LYS A 97 -10.85 8.76 39.58
N CYS A 98 -11.40 9.29 38.50
CA CYS A 98 -10.97 10.57 37.97
C CYS A 98 -11.67 11.71 38.71
N GLU A 99 -10.88 12.51 39.44
CA GLU A 99 -11.36 13.63 40.25
C GLU A 99 -10.72 14.95 39.79
N ALA A 100 -11.43 16.06 39.99
CA ALA A 100 -10.89 17.38 39.68
C ALA A 100 -9.67 17.71 40.56
N CYS A 101 -8.62 18.28 39.97
CA CYS A 101 -7.49 18.79 40.75
C CYS A 101 -7.94 19.97 41.63
N THR A 102 -7.23 20.19 42.74
CA THR A 102 -7.47 21.31 43.65
C THR A 102 -6.25 22.20 43.86
N ALA A 103 -5.06 21.68 43.56
CA ALA A 103 -3.79 22.38 43.61
C ALA A 103 -2.84 21.89 42.51
N ASN A 104 -1.85 22.72 42.14
CA ASN A 104 -0.85 22.37 41.12
C ASN A 104 -0.06 21.10 41.50
N THR A 105 0.15 20.87 42.80
CA THR A 105 0.81 19.66 43.31
C THR A 105 0.06 18.37 43.00
N ASP A 106 -1.25 18.44 42.76
CA ASP A 106 -2.07 17.26 42.43
C ASP A 106 -1.74 16.73 41.02
N CYS A 107 -1.20 17.59 40.15
CA CYS A 107 -0.94 17.30 38.74
C CYS A 107 0.36 16.51 38.53
N GLY A 108 1.26 16.48 39.51
CA GLY A 108 2.45 15.64 39.53
C GLY A 108 3.57 16.02 38.53
N GLY A 109 3.38 17.04 37.70
CA GLY A 109 4.38 17.60 36.79
C GLY A 109 4.72 19.05 37.14
N ASP A 110 6.01 19.39 37.11
CA ASP A 110 6.50 20.75 37.39
C ASP A 110 6.03 21.78 36.32
N ASP A 111 5.57 21.29 35.17
CA ASP A 111 5.07 22.04 34.03
C ASP A 111 3.53 22.13 33.97
N LEU A 112 2.82 21.61 34.97
CA LEU A 112 1.35 21.58 35.03
C LEU A 112 0.79 22.43 36.18
N GLU A 113 -0.31 23.15 35.89
CA GLU A 113 -1.08 23.88 36.88
C GLU A 113 -2.55 23.44 36.92
N CYS A 114 -3.18 23.57 38.07
CA CYS A 114 -4.57 23.22 38.25
C CYS A 114 -5.47 24.40 37.90
N VAL A 115 -6.12 24.33 36.75
CA VAL A 115 -7.04 25.36 36.25
C VAL A 115 -8.43 24.78 36.12
N LYS A 116 -9.38 25.29 36.91
CA LYS A 116 -10.79 24.87 36.90
C LYS A 116 -10.99 23.35 37.06
N GLY A 117 -10.13 22.70 37.86
CA GLY A 117 -10.21 21.26 38.12
C GLY A 117 -9.52 20.37 37.09
N LEU A 118 -8.81 20.96 36.12
CA LEU A 118 -7.98 20.25 35.14
C LEU A 118 -6.51 20.65 35.30
N CYS A 119 -5.64 19.66 35.26
CA CYS A 119 -4.21 19.80 35.10
C CYS A 119 -3.89 20.20 33.66
N VAL A 120 -3.49 21.46 33.49
CA VAL A 120 -3.15 22.04 32.18
C VAL A 120 -1.69 22.50 32.18
N PRO A 121 -1.01 22.51 31.01
CA PRO A 121 0.33 23.06 30.88
C PRO A 121 0.41 24.52 31.35
N THR A 122 1.50 24.87 32.04
CA THR A 122 1.82 26.22 32.51
C THR A 122 2.10 27.20 31.37
N THR A 123 2.42 26.69 30.18
CA THR A 123 2.40 27.44 28.92
C THR A 123 0.97 27.39 28.36
N ASN A 124 0.27 28.52 28.41
CA ASN A 124 -1.08 28.64 27.85
C ASN A 124 -1.09 29.69 26.72
N PRO A 125 -1.35 29.30 25.45
CA PRO A 125 -1.66 27.96 24.99
C PRO A 125 -0.45 26.99 25.07
N PRO A 126 -0.69 25.67 25.16
CA PRO A 126 0.37 24.68 25.06
C PRO A 126 1.18 24.88 23.78
N PRO A 127 2.48 24.52 23.76
CA PRO A 127 3.27 24.53 22.55
C PRO A 127 2.57 23.73 21.46
N GLU A 128 2.46 24.28 20.26
CA GLU A 128 1.84 23.62 19.12
C GLU A 128 2.62 22.36 18.74
N CYS A 129 3.94 22.39 18.96
CA CYS A 129 4.85 21.31 18.66
C CYS A 129 6.08 21.34 19.59
N THR A 130 6.73 20.19 19.73
CA THR A 130 8.03 20.02 20.39
C THR A 130 9.09 19.43 19.45
N LYS A 131 8.64 18.82 18.35
CA LYS A 131 9.45 18.22 17.29
C LYS A 131 8.71 18.33 15.97
N ASN A 132 9.43 18.23 14.85
CA ASN A 132 8.82 18.36 13.52
C ASN A 132 7.71 17.33 13.25
N SER A 133 7.76 16.15 13.87
CA SER A 133 6.71 15.12 13.71
C SER A 133 5.41 15.43 14.44
N ASP A 134 5.35 16.51 15.23
CA ASP A 134 4.09 17.04 15.79
C ASP A 134 3.37 17.95 14.77
N CYS A 135 4.09 18.43 13.75
CA CYS A 135 3.54 19.30 12.71
C CYS A 135 3.00 18.51 11.51
N LYS A 136 2.31 19.20 10.60
CA LYS A 136 1.85 18.60 9.34
C LYS A 136 3.03 18.10 8.48
N PRO A 137 2.81 17.11 7.59
CA PRO A 137 3.85 16.59 6.69
C PRO A 137 4.27 17.65 5.67
N ASP A 138 5.29 18.46 6.00
CA ASP A 138 5.86 19.59 5.23
C ASP A 138 6.35 20.72 6.15
N GLN A 139 5.85 20.79 7.38
CA GLN A 139 6.15 21.84 8.35
C GLN A 139 7.28 21.47 9.31
N ILE A 140 7.90 22.50 9.90
CA ILE A 140 8.90 22.37 10.96
C ILE A 140 8.35 22.90 12.28
N CYS A 141 8.85 22.33 13.37
CA CYS A 141 8.62 22.88 14.69
C CYS A 141 9.71 23.87 15.04
N LYS A 142 9.37 25.16 15.11
CA LYS A 142 10.30 26.22 15.46
C LYS A 142 9.65 27.17 16.45
N ASP A 143 10.35 27.44 17.56
CA ASP A 143 9.86 28.26 18.66
C ASP A 143 8.46 27.82 19.14
N GLU A 144 8.30 26.49 19.30
CA GLU A 144 7.06 25.84 19.75
C GLU A 144 5.84 26.04 18.82
N LYS A 145 6.08 26.45 17.57
CA LYS A 145 5.06 26.64 16.54
C LYS A 145 5.36 25.85 15.27
N CYS A 146 4.32 25.34 14.65
CA CYS A 146 4.44 24.73 13.34
C CYS A 146 4.47 25.82 12.28
N GLY A 147 5.48 25.79 11.43
CA GLY A 147 5.70 26.85 10.45
C GLY A 147 6.50 26.40 9.25
N PRO A 148 6.70 27.30 8.29
CA PRO A 148 7.47 27.00 7.09
C PRO A 148 8.96 26.84 7.40
N CYS A 149 9.65 26.03 6.60
CA CYS A 149 11.10 25.97 6.60
C CYS A 149 11.71 27.22 5.97
N SER A 150 12.95 27.53 6.34
CA SER A 150 13.73 28.64 5.78
C SER A 150 15.04 28.19 5.12
N ALA A 151 15.55 27.02 5.50
CA ALA A 151 16.74 26.41 4.95
C ALA A 151 16.66 24.87 5.01
N ASP A 152 17.45 24.17 4.19
CA ASP A 152 17.53 22.71 4.19
C ASP A 152 17.87 22.11 5.56
N SER A 153 18.63 22.84 6.38
CA SER A 153 18.98 22.43 7.75
C SER A 153 17.80 22.38 8.70
N ASP A 154 16.69 23.04 8.36
CA ASP A 154 15.46 22.99 9.16
C ASP A 154 14.69 21.68 8.93
N CYS A 155 14.96 21.00 7.81
CA CYS A 155 14.26 19.78 7.39
C CYS A 155 14.96 18.51 7.87
N GLY A 156 14.21 17.41 7.87
CA GLY A 156 14.73 16.10 8.25
C GLY A 156 15.82 15.60 7.29
N ILE A 157 16.54 14.54 7.71
CA ILE A 157 17.53 13.88 6.87
C ILE A 157 16.88 13.44 5.55
N GLY A 158 17.56 13.73 4.43
CA GLY A 158 17.06 13.38 3.11
C GLY A 158 16.00 14.34 2.56
N GLN A 159 15.72 15.46 3.24
CA GLN A 159 14.83 16.51 2.76
C GLN A 159 15.60 17.80 2.45
N PHE A 160 14.94 18.73 1.77
CA PHE A 160 15.40 20.10 1.49
C PHE A 160 14.23 21.08 1.62
N CYS A 161 14.54 22.34 1.87
CA CYS A 161 13.50 23.36 1.98
C CYS A 161 13.16 23.94 0.61
N SER A 162 11.90 23.87 0.21
CA SER A 162 11.41 24.45 -1.04
C SER A 162 10.12 25.21 -0.78
N ASN A 163 10.08 26.50 -1.13
CA ASN A 163 8.90 27.37 -0.97
C ASN A 163 8.28 27.37 0.44
N GLY A 164 9.07 27.10 1.48
CA GLY A 164 8.60 27.04 2.87
C GLY A 164 8.16 25.64 3.32
N GLU A 165 8.27 24.62 2.47
CA GLU A 165 7.89 23.24 2.78
C GLU A 165 9.12 22.32 2.72
N CYS A 166 9.20 21.36 3.65
CA CYS A 166 10.24 20.35 3.65
C CYS A 166 9.90 19.22 2.67
N MET A 167 10.66 19.15 1.58
CA MET A 167 10.46 18.23 0.47
C MET A 167 11.49 17.09 0.52
N PRO A 168 11.12 15.82 0.28
CA PRO A 168 12.08 14.73 0.08
C PRO A 168 13.02 15.06 -1.07
N LYS A 169 14.31 14.77 -0.92
CA LYS A 169 15.26 14.81 -2.03
C LYS A 169 14.96 13.66 -3.00
N PRO A 170 15.26 13.84 -4.30
CA PRO A 170 15.24 12.74 -5.26
C PRO A 170 15.98 11.50 -4.71
N PRO A 171 15.34 10.32 -4.72
CA PRO A 171 15.92 9.12 -4.14
C PRO A 171 17.17 8.66 -4.92
N THR A 172 18.05 7.83 -4.35
CA THR A 172 19.30 7.42 -5.06
C THR A 172 19.50 5.90 -5.17
N CYS A 173 18.53 5.11 -4.71
CA CYS A 173 18.56 3.66 -4.89
C CYS A 173 18.11 3.25 -6.30
N GLY A 174 18.36 2.00 -6.68
CA GLY A 174 17.95 1.47 -7.98
C GLY A 174 18.56 2.25 -9.14
N GLN A 175 17.87 2.22 -10.29
CA GLN A 175 18.21 3.04 -11.45
C GLN A 175 17.20 4.19 -11.58
N PRO A 176 17.62 5.36 -12.09
CA PRO A 176 16.71 6.45 -12.41
C PRO A 176 15.68 6.06 -13.48
N GLY A 177 14.44 6.53 -13.31
CA GLY A 177 13.37 6.38 -14.29
C GLY A 177 12.60 5.07 -14.21
N PHE A 178 12.32 4.51 -15.37
CA PHE A 178 11.48 3.34 -15.60
C PHE A 178 12.29 2.23 -16.26
N GLU A 179 12.03 1.00 -15.84
CA GLU A 179 12.31 -0.15 -16.69
C GLU A 179 11.26 -0.20 -17.79
N TRP A 180 11.63 -0.69 -18.95
CA TRP A 180 10.70 -0.97 -20.03
C TRP A 180 10.99 -2.31 -20.69
N ALA A 181 9.95 -2.89 -21.26
CA ALA A 181 10.00 -4.11 -22.05
C ALA A 181 9.16 -3.94 -23.31
N GLN A 182 9.62 -4.52 -24.41
CA GLN A 182 8.98 -4.44 -25.72
C GLN A 182 8.71 -5.85 -26.28
N TRP A 183 7.57 -5.98 -26.95
CA TRP A 183 7.15 -7.17 -27.69
C TRP A 183 6.66 -6.77 -29.08
N ARG A 184 6.90 -7.62 -30.07
CA ARG A 184 6.20 -7.51 -31.35
C ARG A 184 4.72 -7.88 -31.18
N GLY A 185 3.85 -7.06 -31.74
CA GLY A 185 2.43 -7.34 -31.82
C GLY A 185 2.14 -8.51 -32.76
N PRO A 186 1.09 -9.32 -32.49
CA PRO A 186 0.67 -10.36 -33.40
C PRO A 186 0.27 -9.78 -34.76
N PRO A 187 0.57 -10.46 -35.89
CA PRO A 187 0.23 -9.97 -37.23
C PRO A 187 -1.24 -9.63 -37.45
N THR A 188 -2.15 -10.23 -36.66
CA THR A 188 -3.59 -9.99 -36.70
C THR A 188 -3.96 -8.54 -36.39
N TRP A 189 -3.19 -7.85 -35.54
CA TRP A 189 -3.43 -6.45 -35.18
C TRP A 189 -3.45 -5.52 -36.40
N ARG A 190 -2.70 -5.81 -37.47
CA ARG A 190 -2.71 -4.98 -38.70
C ARG A 190 -4.09 -4.77 -39.31
N THR A 191 -5.00 -5.72 -39.08
CA THR A 191 -6.34 -5.74 -39.70
C THR A 191 -7.45 -5.29 -38.76
N VAL A 192 -7.14 -5.08 -37.48
CA VAL A 192 -8.16 -4.72 -36.48
C VAL A 192 -8.57 -3.26 -36.62
N ARG A 193 -9.66 -2.87 -35.94
CA ARG A 193 -10.13 -1.49 -35.95
C ARG A 193 -9.41 -0.69 -34.86
N SER A 194 -8.87 0.47 -35.24
CA SER A 194 -8.35 1.47 -34.30
C SER A 194 -8.69 2.88 -34.81
N PRO A 195 -9.29 3.74 -33.97
CA PRO A 195 -9.78 3.45 -32.61
C PRO A 195 -11.00 2.49 -32.60
N PRO A 196 -11.23 1.71 -31.53
CA PRO A 196 -10.61 1.79 -30.19
C PRO A 196 -9.53 0.74 -29.88
N PHE A 197 -9.09 -0.06 -30.86
CA PHE A 197 -8.14 -1.16 -30.68
C PHE A 197 -8.55 -2.12 -29.53
N THR A 198 -9.75 -2.67 -29.64
CA THR A 198 -10.36 -3.53 -28.61
C THR A 198 -9.53 -4.78 -28.31
N GLU A 199 -8.75 -5.26 -29.28
CA GLU A 199 -7.94 -6.46 -29.21
C GLU A 199 -6.65 -6.29 -28.40
N PHE A 200 -6.28 -5.05 -28.04
CA PHE A 200 -5.15 -4.82 -27.17
C PHE A 200 -5.51 -5.22 -25.73
N ASP A 201 -4.92 -6.32 -25.26
CA ASP A 201 -4.93 -6.75 -23.87
C ASP A 201 -3.49 -6.82 -23.37
N PRO A 202 -3.06 -5.91 -22.48
CA PRO A 202 -1.70 -5.87 -22.01
C PRO A 202 -1.36 -7.10 -21.15
N THR A 203 -2.36 -7.78 -20.56
CA THR A 203 -2.11 -8.93 -19.67
C THR A 203 -1.57 -10.14 -20.42
N SER A 204 -1.83 -10.21 -21.73
CA SER A 204 -1.27 -11.25 -22.61
C SER A 204 0.26 -11.30 -22.56
N PHE A 205 0.93 -10.16 -22.32
CA PHE A 205 2.39 -10.06 -22.23
C PHE A 205 2.98 -10.62 -20.94
N GLN A 206 2.17 -10.80 -19.88
CA GLN A 206 2.62 -11.38 -18.60
C GLN A 206 3.17 -12.81 -18.74
N SER A 207 2.78 -13.51 -19.80
CA SER A 207 3.22 -14.87 -20.10
C SER A 207 4.29 -14.95 -21.19
N LEU A 208 4.67 -13.81 -21.78
CA LEU A 208 5.56 -13.75 -22.94
C LEU A 208 6.90 -13.14 -22.57
N LYS A 209 7.98 -13.76 -23.02
CA LYS A 209 9.32 -13.19 -22.90
C LYS A 209 9.43 -11.93 -23.78
N PRO A 210 9.86 -10.78 -23.25
CA PRO A 210 10.09 -9.59 -24.07
C PRO A 210 11.22 -9.80 -25.07
N GLU A 211 11.08 -9.18 -26.24
CA GLU A 211 12.13 -9.20 -27.27
C GLU A 211 13.25 -8.23 -26.90
N ASN A 212 12.90 -7.07 -26.34
CA ASN A 212 13.84 -6.05 -25.90
C ASN A 212 13.42 -5.47 -24.55
N GLY A 213 14.37 -4.82 -23.87
CA GLY A 213 14.11 -4.10 -22.64
C GLY A 213 15.26 -3.15 -22.30
N GLY A 214 15.03 -2.26 -21.35
CA GLY A 214 16.02 -1.29 -20.94
C GLY A 214 15.49 -0.31 -19.89
N LEU A 215 16.18 0.83 -19.80
CA LEU A 215 15.84 1.93 -18.91
C LEU A 215 15.48 3.17 -19.72
N THR A 216 14.58 3.98 -19.19
CA THR A 216 14.22 5.28 -19.77
C THR A 216 13.71 6.24 -18.69
N ASN A 217 13.98 7.53 -18.84
CA ASN A 217 13.33 8.57 -18.05
C ASN A 217 12.11 9.18 -18.77
N LEU A 218 11.84 8.73 -20.00
CA LEU A 218 10.85 9.30 -20.90
C LEU A 218 9.68 8.33 -21.09
N LEU A 219 8.46 8.81 -20.89
CA LEU A 219 7.24 8.14 -21.33
C LEU A 219 6.78 8.75 -22.67
N LEU A 220 7.70 8.76 -23.64
CA LEU A 220 7.52 9.29 -24.99
C LEU A 220 7.96 8.26 -26.05
N ILE A 221 7.05 7.90 -26.94
CA ILE A 221 7.34 7.10 -28.15
C ILE A 221 6.86 7.92 -29.35
N ASN A 222 7.73 8.21 -30.30
CA ASN A 222 7.40 9.06 -31.45
C ASN A 222 8.15 8.67 -32.74
N ASN A 223 8.86 7.54 -32.72
CA ASN A 223 9.65 7.07 -33.85
C ASN A 223 9.38 5.58 -34.07
N PRO A 224 8.82 5.18 -35.23
CA PRO A 224 8.45 3.79 -35.51
C PRO A 224 9.66 2.85 -35.62
N LYS A 225 10.89 3.37 -35.72
CA LYS A 225 12.12 2.58 -35.91
C LYS A 225 13.16 2.84 -34.82
N ASN A 226 12.81 3.59 -33.78
CA ASN A 226 13.71 3.87 -32.69
C ASN A 226 12.94 3.94 -31.37
N LEU A 227 13.35 3.10 -30.42
CA LEU A 227 12.85 3.12 -29.06
C LEU A 227 13.99 3.53 -28.14
N TYR A 228 13.87 4.69 -27.51
CA TYR A 228 14.82 5.22 -26.53
C TYR A 228 16.29 5.21 -27.00
N GLY A 229 16.53 5.66 -28.24
CA GLY A 229 17.87 5.73 -28.82
C GLY A 229 18.34 4.41 -29.45
N GLN A 230 17.60 3.31 -29.29
CA GLN A 230 17.94 2.01 -29.87
C GLN A 230 17.17 1.75 -31.17
N PRO A 231 17.77 1.11 -32.19
CA PRO A 231 17.14 0.83 -33.49
C PRO A 231 16.14 -0.35 -33.39
N ILE A 232 15.11 -0.18 -32.56
CA ILE A 232 14.04 -1.15 -32.31
C ILE A 232 12.79 -0.67 -33.05
N ASP A 233 12.16 -1.59 -33.77
CA ASP A 233 10.91 -1.35 -34.49
C ASP A 233 9.73 -1.31 -33.50
N THR A 234 9.06 -0.17 -33.45
CA THR A 234 7.86 0.05 -32.62
C THR A 234 6.59 0.05 -33.45
N ASN A 235 6.68 -0.14 -34.77
CA ASN A 235 5.50 -0.40 -35.59
C ASN A 235 5.01 -1.83 -35.32
N LEU A 236 3.70 -1.99 -35.08
CA LEU A 236 3.09 -3.26 -34.69
C LEU A 236 3.78 -3.84 -33.45
N ALA A 237 3.76 -3.11 -32.34
CA ALA A 237 4.47 -3.47 -31.12
C ALA A 237 3.68 -3.12 -29.87
N SER A 238 4.13 -3.65 -28.74
CA SER A 238 3.73 -3.17 -27.42
C SER A 238 4.97 -2.83 -26.59
N VAL A 239 4.88 -1.78 -25.80
CA VAL A 239 5.91 -1.38 -24.83
C VAL A 239 5.25 -1.17 -23.48
N ILE A 240 5.75 -1.83 -22.44
CA ILE A 240 5.28 -1.65 -21.06
C ILE A 240 6.42 -1.09 -20.22
N HIS A 241 6.12 -0.03 -19.48
CA HIS A 241 6.99 0.64 -18.53
C HIS A 241 6.56 0.35 -17.11
N GLN A 242 7.51 0.24 -16.19
CA GLN A 242 7.25 0.17 -14.75
C GLN A 242 8.33 0.92 -13.96
N GLY A 243 7.92 1.54 -12.87
CA GLY A 243 8.80 2.27 -11.96
C GLY A 243 8.03 2.75 -10.74
N PHE A 244 8.73 3.27 -9.74
CA PHE A 244 8.14 3.84 -8.54
C PHE A 244 8.36 5.34 -8.51
N LEU A 245 7.31 6.09 -8.21
CA LEU A 245 7.36 7.51 -7.90
C LEU A 245 7.49 7.69 -6.39
N LEU A 246 8.56 8.32 -5.91
CA LEU A 246 8.55 8.93 -4.58
C LEU A 246 7.76 10.24 -4.66
N ALA A 247 6.63 10.37 -3.97
CA ALA A 247 5.86 11.60 -3.98
C ALA A 247 6.60 12.73 -3.22
N PRO A 248 7.05 13.81 -3.89
CA PRO A 248 7.76 14.89 -3.22
C PRO A 248 6.89 15.76 -2.30
N GLU A 249 5.58 15.80 -2.50
CA GLU A 249 4.62 16.59 -1.72
C GLU A 249 3.27 15.88 -1.65
N THR A 250 2.48 16.16 -0.60
CA THR A 250 1.11 15.66 -0.49
C THR A 250 0.20 16.48 -1.40
N GLY A 251 -0.62 15.83 -2.20
CA GLY A 251 -1.59 16.53 -3.05
C GLY A 251 -2.01 15.76 -4.29
N ASN A 252 -2.67 16.46 -5.20
CA ASN A 252 -3.18 15.89 -6.44
C ASN A 252 -2.13 15.93 -7.57
N TYR A 253 -1.62 14.76 -7.94
CA TYR A 253 -0.75 14.58 -9.08
C TYR A 253 -1.58 14.39 -10.33
N THR A 254 -1.23 15.11 -11.40
CA THR A 254 -1.97 15.08 -12.67
C THR A 254 -1.22 14.27 -13.71
N PHE A 255 -1.83 13.21 -14.20
CA PHE A 255 -1.35 12.45 -15.34
C PHE A 255 -1.90 13.11 -16.59
N VAL A 256 -1.03 13.69 -17.41
CA VAL A 256 -1.40 14.29 -18.69
C VAL A 256 -1.04 13.31 -19.79
N PHE A 257 -2.07 12.83 -20.47
CA PHE A 257 -1.95 11.93 -21.61
C PHE A 257 -2.15 12.73 -22.90
N GLY A 258 -1.08 12.83 -23.71
CA GLY A 258 -1.11 13.53 -24.99
C GLY A 258 -1.66 12.66 -26.13
N GLN A 259 -0.76 12.10 -26.93
CA GLN A 259 -1.09 11.25 -28.08
C GLN A 259 -0.92 9.76 -27.71
N ALA A 260 -1.83 8.90 -28.17
CA ALA A 260 -1.71 7.44 -28.16
C ALA A 260 -2.07 6.93 -29.56
N ASP A 261 -1.10 6.53 -30.36
CA ASP A 261 -1.30 5.82 -31.63
C ASP A 261 -0.68 4.43 -31.42
N ASP A 262 -1.45 3.38 -31.15
CA ASP A 262 -2.92 3.29 -31.24
C ASP A 262 -3.66 3.34 -29.88
N ILE A 263 -3.03 2.85 -28.81
CA ILE A 263 -3.63 2.80 -27.48
C ILE A 263 -2.57 2.86 -26.39
N ALA A 264 -2.92 3.46 -25.27
CA ALA A 264 -2.14 3.37 -24.05
C ALA A 264 -3.00 3.34 -22.80
N LEU A 265 -2.48 2.66 -21.79
CA LEU A 265 -3.09 2.39 -20.50
C LEU A 265 -2.13 2.81 -19.40
N VAL A 266 -2.62 3.47 -18.36
CA VAL A 266 -1.82 3.94 -17.23
C VAL A 266 -2.41 3.43 -15.92
N TRP A 267 -1.55 3.03 -15.00
CA TRP A 267 -1.89 2.69 -13.63
C TRP A 267 -0.93 3.40 -12.66
N LEU A 268 -1.45 3.83 -11.52
CA LEU A 268 -0.72 4.35 -10.37
C LEU A 268 -1.21 3.68 -9.08
N GLY A 269 -0.28 3.29 -8.22
CA GLY A 269 -0.59 2.61 -6.96
C GLY A 269 -0.57 1.09 -7.08
N GLU A 270 -1.34 0.41 -6.24
CA GLU A 270 -1.27 -1.05 -6.09
C GLU A 270 -1.53 -1.82 -7.40
N ASN A 271 -2.51 -1.38 -8.20
CA ASN A 271 -2.81 -2.01 -9.50
C ASN A 271 -1.61 -1.94 -10.46
N ALA A 272 -0.81 -0.87 -10.43
CA ALA A 272 0.40 -0.78 -11.24
C ALA A 272 1.44 -1.83 -10.84
N TYR A 273 1.51 -2.19 -9.56
CA TYR A 273 2.44 -3.18 -9.05
C TYR A 273 2.03 -4.61 -9.42
N THR A 274 0.77 -4.97 -9.15
CA THR A 274 0.22 -6.31 -9.39
C THR A 274 -1.25 -6.25 -9.77
N GLY A 275 -1.73 -7.19 -10.60
CA GLY A 275 -3.15 -7.29 -10.93
C GLY A 275 -3.66 -6.23 -11.93
N TRP A 276 -2.76 -5.52 -12.61
CA TRP A 276 -3.11 -4.61 -13.70
C TRP A 276 -3.80 -5.37 -14.84
N THR A 277 -4.90 -4.79 -15.32
CA THR A 277 -5.70 -5.25 -16.45
C THR A 277 -6.19 -4.03 -17.22
N ARG A 278 -6.58 -4.18 -18.49
CA ARG A 278 -7.18 -3.06 -19.24
C ARG A 278 -8.39 -2.44 -18.51
N ALA A 279 -9.22 -3.26 -17.87
CA ALA A 279 -10.45 -2.83 -17.20
C ALA A 279 -10.22 -2.00 -15.92
N ASN A 280 -9.07 -2.15 -15.25
CA ASN A 280 -8.74 -1.39 -14.03
C ASN A 280 -7.67 -0.32 -14.26
N ALA A 281 -7.41 0.04 -15.53
CA ALA A 281 -6.54 1.15 -15.86
C ALA A 281 -7.12 2.48 -15.35
N ASP A 282 -6.27 3.31 -14.76
CA ASP A 282 -6.65 4.65 -14.32
C ASP A 282 -6.95 5.57 -15.50
N ILE A 283 -6.25 5.34 -16.62
CA ILE A 283 -6.48 5.98 -17.92
C ILE A 283 -6.43 4.89 -18.99
N GLU A 284 -7.43 4.89 -19.86
CA GLU A 284 -7.34 4.29 -21.19
C GLU A 284 -7.47 5.40 -22.23
N ARG A 285 -6.47 5.49 -23.12
CA ARG A 285 -6.45 6.44 -24.21
C ARG A 285 -6.20 5.73 -25.53
N THR A 286 -7.16 5.80 -26.44
CA THR A 286 -7.03 5.32 -27.81
C THR A 286 -6.69 6.47 -28.76
N TYR A 287 -6.29 6.14 -29.98
CA TYR A 287 -6.01 7.12 -31.03
C TYR A 287 -7.15 8.11 -31.25
N ILE A 288 -6.81 9.40 -31.20
CA ILE A 288 -7.68 10.51 -31.55
C ILE A 288 -6.98 11.32 -32.66
N PRO A 289 -7.57 11.41 -33.86
CA PRO A 289 -7.00 12.19 -34.95
C PRO A 289 -6.83 13.67 -34.56
N PRO A 290 -5.73 14.34 -34.98
CA PRO A 290 -5.55 15.76 -34.76
C PRO A 290 -6.66 16.63 -35.37
N PRO A 291 -7.11 17.71 -34.70
CA PRO A 291 -6.71 18.14 -33.35
C PRO A 291 -7.43 17.29 -32.29
N GLY A 292 -6.69 16.44 -31.58
CA GLY A 292 -7.21 15.63 -30.49
C GLY A 292 -6.80 16.25 -29.16
N ASP A 293 -7.76 16.41 -28.23
CA ASP A 293 -7.50 16.98 -26.91
C ASP A 293 -6.67 16.04 -26.04
N GLU A 294 -5.81 16.60 -25.19
CA GLU A 294 -5.15 15.86 -24.12
C GLU A 294 -6.19 15.34 -23.10
N THR A 295 -5.98 14.14 -22.57
CA THR A 295 -6.76 13.62 -21.44
C THR A 295 -5.95 13.69 -20.16
N HIS A 296 -6.60 14.03 -19.05
CA HIS A 296 -5.94 14.07 -17.75
C HIS A 296 -6.72 13.29 -16.69
N THR A 297 -6.02 12.69 -15.74
CA THR A 297 -6.60 12.17 -14.49
C THR A 297 -5.75 12.64 -13.31
N THR A 298 -6.38 12.78 -12.14
CA THR A 298 -5.69 13.16 -10.91
C THR A 298 -5.69 12.03 -9.90
N ARG A 299 -4.60 11.91 -9.14
CA ARG A 299 -4.50 10.99 -8.00
C ARG A 299 -3.92 11.73 -6.81
N HIS A 300 -4.55 11.56 -5.65
CA HIS A 300 -4.04 12.10 -4.40
C HIS A 300 -2.93 11.20 -3.88
N LEU A 301 -1.75 11.75 -3.65
CA LEU A 301 -0.59 11.04 -3.11
C LEU A 301 -0.10 11.74 -1.85
N GLU A 302 0.50 10.95 -0.95
CA GLU A 302 1.08 11.42 0.30
C GLU A 302 2.59 11.59 0.15
N GLN A 303 3.12 12.71 0.65
CA GLN A 303 4.54 13.02 0.63
C GLN A 303 5.37 11.88 1.25
N GLY A 304 6.49 11.56 0.63
CA GLY A 304 7.45 10.60 1.15
C GLY A 304 7.07 9.13 0.91
N ALA A 305 5.86 8.84 0.45
CA ALA A 305 5.46 7.50 0.07
C ALA A 305 5.88 7.16 -1.37
N TYR A 306 6.21 5.89 -1.60
CA TYR A 306 6.45 5.35 -2.94
C TYR A 306 5.15 4.85 -3.55
N TYR A 307 4.93 5.19 -4.83
CA TYR A 307 3.79 4.76 -5.62
C TYR A 307 4.26 4.03 -6.87
N PRO A 308 3.86 2.76 -7.07
CA PRO A 308 4.10 2.03 -8.32
C PRO A 308 3.42 2.73 -9.48
N VAL A 309 4.09 2.83 -10.63
CA VAL A 309 3.59 3.42 -11.87
C VAL A 309 3.79 2.39 -12.97
N ARG A 310 2.77 2.16 -13.79
CA ARG A 310 2.84 1.30 -14.97
C ARG A 310 2.20 1.99 -16.16
N VAL A 311 2.84 1.91 -17.32
CA VAL A 311 2.31 2.43 -18.58
C VAL A 311 2.47 1.38 -19.67
N ALA A 312 1.36 0.90 -20.23
CA ALA A 312 1.35 -0.03 -21.34
C ALA A 312 0.88 0.69 -22.61
N TRP A 313 1.64 0.57 -23.69
CA TRP A 313 1.29 1.09 -25.01
C TRP A 313 1.23 -0.03 -26.04
N GLY A 314 0.35 0.12 -27.01
CA GLY A 314 0.16 -0.80 -28.11
C GLY A 314 -0.07 -0.07 -29.42
N ASP A 315 0.57 -0.57 -30.47
CA ASP A 315 0.44 -0.11 -31.86
C ASP A 315 0.05 -1.29 -32.74
N LYS A 316 -0.93 -1.06 -33.61
CA LYS A 316 -1.42 -2.04 -34.58
C LYS A 316 -0.66 -1.99 -35.90
N GLY A 317 0.23 -1.01 -36.05
CA GLY A 317 1.04 -0.76 -37.22
C GLY A 317 0.68 0.55 -37.92
N GLY A 318 1.69 1.38 -38.15
CA GLY A 318 1.57 2.64 -38.88
C GLY A 318 2.53 3.70 -38.35
N SER A 319 1.99 4.90 -38.17
CA SER A 319 2.62 5.93 -37.34
C SER A 319 2.54 5.52 -35.89
N VAL A 320 3.48 5.97 -35.05
CA VAL A 320 3.49 5.65 -33.63
C VAL A 320 3.51 6.93 -32.81
N ALA A 321 2.77 6.93 -31.71
CA ALA A 321 2.78 8.04 -30.76
C ALA A 321 2.38 7.56 -29.37
N MET A 322 3.16 7.92 -28.35
CA MET A 322 2.77 7.83 -26.95
C MET A 322 3.38 9.04 -26.24
N SER A 323 2.61 9.76 -25.44
CA SER A 323 3.15 10.78 -24.53
C SER A 323 2.37 10.79 -23.22
N VAL A 324 3.07 10.51 -22.12
CA VAL A 324 2.54 10.58 -20.76
C VAL A 324 3.42 11.49 -19.93
N LYS A 325 2.82 12.45 -19.25
CA LYS A 325 3.48 13.32 -18.27
C LYS A 325 2.83 13.16 -16.92
N ILE A 326 3.64 13.29 -15.86
CA ILE A 326 3.14 13.29 -14.48
C ILE A 326 3.56 14.60 -13.85
N ILE A 327 2.56 15.40 -13.48
CA ILE A 327 2.72 16.75 -12.94
C ILE A 327 2.43 16.72 -11.44
N ALA A 328 3.35 17.21 -10.63
CA ALA A 328 3.19 17.35 -9.18
C ALA A 328 2.19 18.46 -8.82
N PRO A 329 1.62 18.46 -7.60
CA PRO A 329 0.72 19.52 -7.12
C PRO A 329 1.21 20.95 -7.33
N ASN A 330 2.50 21.20 -7.19
CA ASN A 330 3.14 22.50 -7.41
C ASN A 330 3.34 22.87 -8.90
N GLY A 331 2.91 22.01 -9.82
CA GLY A 331 3.00 22.22 -11.27
C GLY A 331 4.28 21.69 -11.93
N THR A 332 5.21 21.10 -11.17
CA THR A 332 6.46 20.53 -11.71
C THR A 332 6.18 19.26 -12.51
N GLU A 333 6.66 19.20 -13.75
CA GLU A 333 6.69 17.95 -14.53
C GLU A 333 7.79 17.02 -14.00
N LEU A 334 7.42 15.83 -13.53
CA LEU A 334 8.35 14.87 -12.94
C LEU A 334 8.98 13.96 -13.99
N THR A 335 8.25 13.66 -15.07
CA THR A 335 8.71 12.85 -16.20
C THR A 335 9.74 13.58 -17.05
N GLY A 336 10.68 12.85 -17.67
CA GLY A 336 11.68 13.44 -18.58
C GLY A 336 12.77 14.28 -17.93
N THR A 337 12.72 14.48 -16.61
CA THR A 337 13.89 14.83 -15.80
C THR A 337 14.89 13.66 -15.83
N ASP A 338 16.09 13.81 -15.29
CA ASP A 338 17.17 12.79 -15.23
C ASP A 338 16.82 11.50 -14.43
N GLY A 339 15.53 11.23 -14.27
CA GLY A 339 14.93 10.21 -13.41
C GLY A 339 14.32 10.83 -12.17
N GLY A 340 14.79 12.00 -11.72
CA GLY A 340 14.14 12.80 -10.67
C GLY A 340 13.61 11.96 -9.51
N TYR A 341 12.29 11.90 -9.36
CA TYR A 341 11.58 11.13 -8.33
C TYR A 341 11.15 9.71 -8.74
N PHE A 342 11.45 9.28 -9.96
CA PHE A 342 11.17 7.93 -10.46
C PHE A 342 12.36 6.99 -10.30
N ARG A 343 12.16 5.83 -9.70
CA ARG A 343 13.19 4.80 -9.57
C ARG A 343 12.66 3.43 -9.96
N THR A 344 13.55 2.54 -10.36
CA THR A 344 13.21 1.13 -10.59
C THR A 344 12.95 0.35 -9.29
N GLU A 345 13.24 0.95 -8.13
CA GLU A 345 13.09 0.35 -6.80
C GLU A 345 12.49 1.37 -5.82
N ALA A 346 11.72 0.90 -4.84
CA ALA A 346 11.27 1.71 -3.70
C ALA A 346 12.35 1.70 -2.62
N CYS A 347 13.00 2.85 -2.36
CA CYS A 347 14.20 2.88 -1.51
C CYS A 347 13.95 2.63 -0.03
N ASP A 348 12.70 2.76 0.42
CA ASP A 348 12.29 2.48 1.80
C ASP A 348 11.93 1.00 2.03
N GLY A 349 11.95 0.17 0.99
CA GLY A 349 11.56 -1.24 1.06
C GLY A 349 10.04 -1.47 1.21
N SER A 350 9.22 -0.44 1.05
CA SER A 350 7.75 -0.54 1.06
C SER A 350 7.23 -1.50 -0.02
N PHE A 351 7.95 -1.61 -1.13
CA PHE A 351 7.72 -2.57 -2.20
C PHE A 351 8.97 -3.41 -2.46
N GLY A 352 8.76 -4.68 -2.79
CA GLY A 352 9.78 -5.47 -3.46
C GLY A 352 10.05 -4.96 -4.88
N LYS A 353 11.04 -5.55 -5.56
CA LYS A 353 11.24 -5.31 -6.99
C LYS A 353 9.94 -5.56 -7.75
N PHE A 354 9.72 -4.82 -8.84
CA PHE A 354 8.61 -5.13 -9.72
C PHE A 354 8.69 -6.58 -10.18
N PRO A 355 7.55 -7.28 -10.27
CA PRO A 355 7.50 -8.58 -10.91
C PRO A 355 8.08 -8.48 -12.34
N PRO A 356 8.81 -9.50 -12.80
CA PRO A 356 9.24 -9.57 -14.18
C PRO A 356 8.03 -9.44 -15.12
N TYR A 357 8.25 -8.80 -16.27
CA TYR A 357 7.20 -8.63 -17.28
C TYR A 357 6.66 -9.96 -17.84
N GLY A 358 7.44 -11.03 -17.75
CA GLY A 358 7.09 -12.38 -18.19
C GLY A 358 8.17 -13.39 -17.79
N PRO A 359 8.12 -14.64 -18.29
CA PRO A 359 9.13 -15.65 -18.00
C PRO A 359 10.53 -15.17 -18.43
N THR A 360 11.51 -15.33 -17.54
CA THR A 360 12.91 -14.94 -17.75
C THR A 360 13.65 -15.84 -18.73
#